data_AF-A0A558CKF4-F1
#
_entry.id   AF-A0A558CKF4-F1
#
_cell.length_a   1.000
_cell.length_b   1.000
_cell.length_c   1.000
_cell.angle_alpha   90.00
_cell.angle_beta   90.00
_cell.angle_gamma   90.00
#
_symmetry.space_group_name_H-M   'P 1'
#
loop_
_entity.id
_entity.type
_entity.pdbx_description
1 polymer ?
#
loop_
_entity_poly.entity_id
_entity_poly.type
_entity_poly.pdbx_seq_one_letter_code
_entity_poly.pdbx_strand_id
1 'polypeptide(L)'
;MLKKVVLLATVLAISIVAVACYFYFDQFSGGFSSKSSDWGNFGSYIGGAVGAIFASLSFLALLYTVFLQREELTTAISALEDGAASQRKQVENHEAQKFETTFYSLLDLHNRAVKELDFKLADFSGYLHNLETDDSVSVDSYLAARQEHVLENVELSQYFRVLYQLLKFIAKNNIRNNEKQFSELSLGCRDTISKYENDEKMYASLVRSFVPVKLLPVLALNCIPTYAGLNNLQRYWALLERYSFLEHMRLDHLPINMSTFLIFDRYSYAMGEKGQNVIEGLVRQLKSKYPDKFESDLMEGGYLHTYADHV
;
A
#
# COMPACT_ATOMS: atom_id res chain seq x y z
N MET A 1 -22.24 -48.55 5.56
CA MET A 1 -23.16 -47.84 6.48
C MET A 1 -24.61 -47.95 6.02
N LEU A 2 -24.97 -47.37 4.86
CA LEU A 2 -26.35 -47.31 4.36
C LEU A 2 -27.08 -48.67 4.30
N LYS A 3 -26.46 -49.71 3.70
CA LYS A 3 -27.06 -51.06 3.62
C LYS A 3 -27.38 -51.68 5.00
N LYS A 4 -26.57 -51.39 6.03
CA LYS A 4 -26.78 -51.91 7.39
C LYS A 4 -27.95 -51.20 8.08
N VAL A 5 -28.09 -49.89 7.88
CA VAL A 5 -29.19 -49.08 8.41
C VAL A 5 -30.53 -49.49 7.79
N VAL A 6 -30.56 -49.68 6.48
CA VAL A 6 -31.77 -50.14 5.76
C VAL A 6 -32.20 -51.52 6.25
N LEU A 7 -31.25 -52.46 6.43
CA LEU A 7 -31.55 -53.79 6.97
C LEU A 7 -32.16 -53.71 8.38
N LEU A 8 -31.57 -52.90 9.26
CA LEU A 8 -32.03 -52.72 10.64
C LEU A 8 -33.43 -52.12 10.71
N ALA A 9 -33.71 -51.10 9.90
CA ALA A 9 -35.03 -50.48 9.81
C ALA A 9 -36.10 -51.48 9.32
N THR A 10 -35.73 -52.34 8.36
CA THR A 10 -36.64 -53.37 7.82
C THR A 10 -37.00 -54.42 8.88
N VAL A 11 -36.00 -54.90 9.64
CA VAL A 11 -36.23 -55.87 10.73
C VAL A 11 -37.09 -55.27 11.83
N LEU A 12 -36.85 -54.01 12.20
CA LEU A 12 -37.65 -53.29 13.20
C LEU A 12 -39.11 -53.16 12.75
N ALA A 13 -39.35 -52.79 11.49
CA ALA A 13 -40.69 -52.66 10.92
C ALA A 13 -41.47 -53.99 10.97
N ILE A 14 -40.84 -55.11 10.58
CA ILE A 14 -41.45 -56.45 10.64
C ILE A 14 -41.77 -56.83 12.09
N SER A 15 -40.88 -56.50 13.04
CA SER A 15 -41.07 -56.80 14.46
C SER A 15 -42.27 -56.07 15.05
N ILE A 16 -42.47 -54.78 14.71
CA ILE A 16 -43.61 -53.98 15.17
C ILE A 16 -44.93 -54.59 14.68
N VAL A 17 -44.99 -55.02 13.42
CA VAL A 17 -46.17 -55.68 12.84
C VAL A 17 -46.44 -57.02 13.54
N ALA A 18 -45.40 -57.83 13.75
CA ALA A 18 -45.53 -59.12 14.43
C ALA A 18 -46.06 -58.98 15.86
N VAL A 19 -45.59 -57.97 16.61
CA VAL A 19 -46.08 -57.67 17.96
C VAL A 19 -47.54 -57.22 17.94
N ALA A 20 -47.94 -56.35 17.01
CA ALA A 20 -49.34 -55.94 16.89
C ALA A 20 -50.27 -57.11 16.55
N CYS A 21 -49.83 -58.01 15.65
CA CYS A 21 -50.55 -59.25 15.35
C CYS A 21 -50.63 -60.18 16.57
N TYR A 22 -49.55 -60.34 17.33
CA TYR A 22 -49.52 -61.17 18.54
C TYR A 22 -50.58 -60.70 19.56
N PHE A 23 -50.60 -59.40 19.89
CA PHE A 23 -51.59 -58.86 20.83
C PHE A 23 -53.03 -59.00 20.33
N TYR A 24 -53.25 -58.90 19.02
CA TYR A 24 -54.57 -59.13 18.44
C TYR A 24 -55.03 -60.60 18.64
N PHE A 25 -54.18 -61.57 18.30
CA PHE A 25 -54.54 -63.00 18.40
C PHE A 25 -54.63 -63.50 19.84
N ASP A 26 -53.86 -62.92 20.77
CA ASP A 26 -53.95 -63.22 22.20
C ASP A 26 -55.30 -62.79 22.79
N GLN A 27 -55.78 -61.59 22.41
CA GLN A 27 -57.03 -61.05 22.93
C GLN A 27 -58.28 -61.58 22.19
N PHE A 28 -58.17 -61.89 20.90
CA PHE A 28 -59.26 -62.35 20.04
C PHE A 28 -58.99 -63.76 19.53
N SER A 29 -59.12 -64.77 20.39
CA SER A 29 -58.94 -66.18 20.01
C SER A 29 -60.15 -66.68 19.19
N GLY A 30 -59.94 -67.01 17.90
CA GLY A 30 -60.98 -67.53 16.99
C GLY A 30 -60.43 -68.14 15.70
N GLY A 31 -61.27 -68.82 14.91
CA GLY A 31 -60.92 -69.39 13.60
C GLY A 31 -61.04 -68.38 12.44
N PHE A 32 -60.65 -68.77 11.22
CA PHE A 32 -60.78 -67.91 10.04
C PHE A 32 -62.24 -67.54 9.75
N SER A 33 -62.53 -66.24 9.66
CA SER A 33 -63.87 -65.75 9.32
C SER A 33 -64.13 -65.78 7.81
N SER A 34 -65.34 -66.23 7.44
CA SER A 34 -65.87 -66.16 6.08
C SER A 34 -66.57 -64.82 5.78
N LYS A 35 -66.68 -63.91 6.76
CA LYS A 35 -67.28 -62.59 6.58
C LYS A 35 -66.20 -61.55 6.27
N SER A 36 -66.35 -60.87 5.13
CA SER A 36 -65.45 -59.78 4.71
C SER A 36 -65.32 -58.67 5.75
N SER A 37 -66.39 -58.37 6.50
CA SER A 37 -66.37 -57.33 7.55
C SER A 37 -65.35 -57.60 8.66
N ASP A 38 -65.08 -58.85 9.01
CA ASP A 38 -64.15 -59.20 10.09
C ASP A 38 -62.69 -58.93 9.67
N TRP A 39 -62.38 -59.16 8.39
CA TRP A 39 -61.10 -58.80 7.78
C TRP A 39 -60.90 -57.28 7.73
N GLY A 40 -61.97 -56.51 7.50
CA GLY A 40 -61.94 -55.05 7.57
C GLY A 40 -61.64 -54.53 8.98
N ASN A 41 -62.23 -55.13 10.01
CA ASN A 41 -62.00 -54.78 11.41
C ASN A 41 -60.57 -55.14 11.86
N PHE A 42 -60.06 -56.32 11.49
CA PHE A 42 -58.67 -56.72 11.74
C PHE A 42 -57.68 -55.74 11.08
N GLY A 43 -57.87 -55.47 9.79
CA GLY A 43 -57.03 -54.53 9.05
C GLY A 43 -57.04 -53.13 9.66
N SER A 44 -58.18 -52.68 10.18
CA SER A 44 -58.30 -51.38 10.87
C SER A 44 -57.56 -51.35 12.21
N TYR A 45 -57.58 -52.44 12.98
CA TYR A 45 -56.82 -52.54 14.24
C TYR A 45 -55.31 -52.52 14.00
N ILE A 46 -54.82 -53.43 13.14
CA ILE A 46 -53.38 -53.51 12.83
C ILE A 46 -52.93 -52.22 12.14
N GLY A 47 -53.67 -51.75 11.13
CA GLY A 47 -53.38 -50.51 10.42
C GLY A 47 -53.39 -49.29 11.34
N GLY A 48 -54.30 -49.23 12.31
CA GLY A 48 -54.36 -48.15 13.31
C GLY A 48 -53.19 -48.19 14.29
N ALA A 49 -52.90 -49.35 14.87
CA ALA A 49 -51.82 -49.52 15.85
C ALA A 49 -50.43 -49.32 15.20
N VAL A 50 -50.18 -50.02 14.10
CA VAL A 50 -48.92 -49.93 13.35
C VAL A 50 -48.77 -48.56 12.69
N GLY A 51 -49.87 -48.01 12.15
CA GLY A 51 -49.90 -46.68 11.54
C GLY A 51 -49.58 -45.56 12.54
N ALA A 52 -50.11 -45.62 13.77
CA ALA A 52 -49.80 -44.66 14.81
C ALA A 52 -48.31 -44.70 15.21
N ILE A 53 -47.72 -45.90 15.34
CA ILE A 53 -46.30 -46.06 15.65
C ILE A 53 -45.43 -45.53 14.51
N PHE A 54 -45.72 -45.88 13.25
CA PHE A 54 -44.94 -45.37 12.11
C PHE A 54 -45.10 -43.86 11.91
N ALA A 55 -46.27 -43.30 12.17
CA ALA A 55 -46.48 -41.85 12.14
C ALA A 55 -45.60 -41.14 13.18
N SER A 56 -45.54 -41.68 14.42
CA SER A 56 -44.67 -41.16 15.48
C SER A 56 -43.18 -41.27 15.11
N LEU A 57 -42.74 -42.43 14.60
CA LEU A 57 -41.36 -42.64 14.15
C LEU A 57 -40.98 -41.73 12.98
N SER A 58 -41.90 -41.51 12.03
CA SER A 58 -41.69 -40.61 10.89
C SER A 58 -41.52 -39.15 11.36
N PHE A 59 -42.32 -38.72 12.33
CA PHE A 59 -42.20 -37.39 12.92
C PHE A 59 -40.86 -37.22 13.67
N LEU A 60 -40.43 -38.22 14.46
CA LEU A 60 -39.13 -38.20 15.13
C LEU A 60 -37.96 -38.18 14.15
N ALA A 61 -38.03 -38.97 13.07
CA ALA A 61 -37.02 -38.96 12.01
C ALA A 61 -36.93 -37.60 11.30
N LEU A 62 -38.08 -36.96 11.04
CA LEU A 62 -38.12 -35.62 10.48
C LEU A 62 -37.51 -34.59 11.44
N LEU A 63 -37.84 -34.62 12.73
CA LEU A 63 -37.24 -33.76 13.75
C LEU A 63 -35.71 -33.95 13.83
N TYR A 64 -35.23 -35.19 13.79
CA TYR A 64 -33.80 -35.49 13.77
C TYR A 64 -33.13 -34.92 12.52
N THR A 65 -33.77 -35.05 11.35
CA THR A 65 -33.27 -34.47 10.10
C THR A 65 -33.19 -32.95 10.18
N VAL A 66 -34.21 -32.28 10.73
CA VAL A 66 -34.19 -30.83 10.94
C VAL A 66 -33.07 -30.42 11.90
N PHE A 67 -32.85 -31.19 12.96
CA PHE A 67 -31.74 -30.93 13.89
C PHE A 67 -30.38 -31.02 13.17
N LEU A 68 -30.15 -32.09 12.40
CA LEU A 68 -28.91 -32.27 11.64
C LEU A 68 -28.70 -31.17 10.59
N GLN A 69 -29.75 -30.81 9.86
CA GLN A 69 -29.71 -29.71 8.88
C GLN A 69 -29.35 -28.38 9.52
N ARG A 70 -29.81 -28.12 10.76
CA ARG A 70 -29.43 -26.91 11.50
C ARG A 70 -27.95 -26.92 11.86
N GLU A 71 -27.40 -28.05 12.29
CA GLU A 71 -25.98 -28.19 12.63
C GLU A 71 -25.07 -28.03 11.40
N GLU A 72 -25.44 -28.64 10.27
CA GLU A 72 -24.74 -28.48 8.99
C GLU A 72 -24.77 -27.02 8.51
N LEU A 73 -25.92 -26.35 8.61
CA LEU A 73 -26.05 -24.94 8.25
C LEU A 73 -25.17 -24.05 9.13
N THR A 74 -25.14 -24.29 10.45
CA THR A 74 -24.26 -23.55 11.36
C THR A 74 -22.79 -23.75 11.02
N THR A 75 -22.37 -24.98 10.70
CA THR A 75 -21.01 -25.27 10.27
C THR A 75 -20.67 -24.58 8.95
N ALA A 76 -21.59 -24.60 7.99
CA ALA A 76 -21.42 -23.92 6.70
C ALA A 76 -21.29 -22.40 6.86
N ILE A 77 -22.11 -21.79 7.72
CA ILE A 77 -22.02 -20.36 8.05
C ILE A 77 -20.65 -20.04 8.65
N SER A 78 -20.21 -20.80 9.67
CA SER A 78 -18.88 -20.61 10.29
C SER A 78 -17.75 -20.72 9.27
N ALA A 79 -17.78 -21.73 8.38
CA ALA A 79 -16.76 -21.90 7.35
C ALA A 79 -16.74 -20.76 6.32
N LEU A 80 -17.92 -20.19 6.00
CA LEU A 80 -18.02 -19.01 5.13
C LEU A 80 -17.47 -17.75 5.82
N GLU A 81 -17.72 -17.59 7.11
CA GLU A 81 -17.17 -16.47 7.90
C GLU A 81 -15.64 -16.55 7.99
N ASP A 82 -15.09 -17.73 8.28
CA ASP A 82 -13.65 -17.98 8.30
C ASP A 82 -13.01 -17.77 6.92
N GLY A 83 -13.70 -18.20 5.86
CA GLY A 83 -13.30 -17.98 4.48
C GLY A 83 -13.27 -16.49 4.13
N ALA A 84 -14.32 -15.74 4.48
CA ALA A 84 -14.39 -14.31 4.26
C ALA A 84 -13.29 -13.56 5.03
N ALA A 85 -13.00 -13.95 6.28
CA ALA A 85 -11.92 -13.37 7.07
C ALA A 85 -10.53 -13.63 6.43
N SER A 86 -10.30 -14.85 5.96
CA SER A 86 -9.06 -15.22 5.27
C SER A 86 -8.89 -14.47 3.95
N GLN A 87 -9.96 -14.32 3.18
CA GLN A 87 -9.96 -13.58 1.93
C GLN A 87 -9.68 -12.08 2.14
N ARG A 88 -10.22 -11.47 3.20
CA ARG A 88 -9.91 -10.06 3.56
C ARG A 88 -8.41 -9.88 3.84
N LYS A 89 -7.81 -10.76 4.63
CA LYS A 89 -6.35 -10.75 4.89
C LYS A 89 -5.54 -10.96 3.61
N GLN A 90 -6.04 -11.78 2.69
CA GLN A 90 -5.38 -12.00 1.40
C GLN A 90 -5.41 -10.74 0.53
N VAL A 91 -6.52 -10.01 0.48
CA VAL A 91 -6.61 -8.74 -0.26
C VAL A 91 -5.62 -7.71 0.30
N GLU A 92 -5.55 -7.56 1.62
CA GLU A 92 -4.62 -6.64 2.28
C GLU A 92 -3.15 -6.98 1.95
N ASN A 93 -2.76 -8.25 2.11
CA ASN A 93 -1.41 -8.70 1.75
C ASN A 93 -1.12 -8.53 0.24
N HIS A 94 -2.14 -8.72 -0.61
CA HIS A 94 -2.00 -8.59 -2.05
C HIS A 94 -1.79 -7.14 -2.49
N GLU A 95 -2.40 -6.16 -1.81
CA GLU A 95 -2.14 -4.74 -2.05
C GLU A 95 -0.71 -4.36 -1.68
N ALA A 96 -0.20 -4.84 -0.55
CA ALA A 96 1.19 -4.66 -0.16
C ALA A 96 2.16 -5.26 -1.18
N GLN A 97 1.92 -6.50 -1.62
CA GLN A 97 2.73 -7.17 -2.64
C GLN A 97 2.70 -6.43 -3.99
N LYS A 98 1.55 -5.90 -4.41
CA LYS A 98 1.42 -5.09 -5.63
C LYS A 98 2.26 -3.82 -5.55
N PHE A 99 2.23 -3.15 -4.40
CA PHE A 99 3.07 -1.98 -4.16
C PHE A 99 4.55 -2.33 -4.27
N GLU A 100 5.01 -3.34 -3.52
CA GLU A 100 6.42 -3.78 -3.50
C GLU A 100 6.90 -4.19 -4.90
N THR A 101 6.12 -4.99 -5.62
CA THR A 101 6.46 -5.45 -6.98
C THR A 101 6.63 -4.27 -7.93
N THR A 102 5.73 -3.29 -7.86
CA THR A 102 5.80 -2.08 -8.71
C THR A 102 6.97 -1.19 -8.29
N PHE A 103 7.20 -1.03 -6.98
CA PHE A 103 8.34 -0.31 -6.45
C PHE A 103 9.67 -0.89 -6.95
N TYR A 104 9.89 -2.20 -6.81
CA TYR A 104 11.12 -2.83 -7.27
C TYR A 104 11.29 -2.76 -8.78
N SER A 105 10.19 -2.84 -9.55
CA SER A 105 10.23 -2.65 -11.00
C SER A 105 10.67 -1.23 -11.39
N LEU A 106 10.17 -0.20 -10.69
CA LEU A 106 10.58 1.19 -10.88
C LEU A 106 12.00 1.46 -10.38
N LEU A 107 12.41 0.83 -9.28
CA LEU A 107 13.78 0.91 -8.76
C LEU A 107 14.77 0.27 -9.75
N ASP A 108 14.41 -0.83 -10.38
CA ASP A 108 15.24 -1.45 -11.42
C ASP A 108 15.34 -0.57 -12.67
N LEU A 109 14.25 0.06 -13.10
CA LEU A 109 14.28 1.06 -14.18
C LEU A 109 15.17 2.26 -13.80
N HIS A 110 15.06 2.75 -12.57
CA HIS A 110 15.93 3.78 -12.02
C HIS A 110 17.40 3.35 -12.07
N ASN A 111 17.73 2.16 -11.57
CA ASN A 111 19.10 1.67 -11.52
C ASN A 111 19.69 1.44 -12.92
N ARG A 112 18.86 1.07 -13.90
CA ARG A 112 19.26 1.03 -15.31
C ARG A 112 19.57 2.43 -15.85
N ALA A 113 18.67 3.39 -15.61
CA ALA A 113 18.90 4.78 -16.01
C ALA A 113 20.17 5.37 -15.37
N VAL A 114 20.44 5.07 -14.08
CA VAL A 114 21.70 5.44 -13.43
C VAL A 114 22.89 4.78 -14.12
N LYS A 115 22.84 3.49 -14.45
CA LYS A 115 23.98 2.80 -15.10
C LYS A 115 24.26 3.31 -16.51
N GLU A 116 23.23 3.78 -17.23
CA GLU A 116 23.35 4.39 -18.55
C GLU A 116 23.94 5.80 -18.49
N LEU A 117 23.84 6.50 -17.35
CA LEU A 117 24.60 7.73 -17.14
C LEU A 117 26.08 7.39 -17.17
N ASP A 118 26.80 7.93 -18.16
CA ASP A 118 28.23 7.75 -18.26
C ASP A 118 28.97 8.57 -17.19
N PHE A 119 29.04 8.03 -15.97
CA PHE A 119 29.73 8.67 -14.85
C PHE A 119 31.23 8.85 -15.06
N LYS A 120 31.83 8.17 -16.04
CA LYS A 120 33.27 8.31 -16.35
C LYS A 120 33.53 9.53 -17.24
N LEU A 121 32.54 9.93 -18.04
CA LEU A 121 32.62 11.08 -18.94
C LEU A 121 31.85 12.31 -18.42
N ALA A 122 30.87 12.13 -17.52
CA ALA A 122 30.04 13.21 -16.99
C ALA A 122 30.73 13.96 -15.83
N ASP A 123 31.31 15.12 -16.12
CA ASP A 123 31.67 16.09 -15.10
C ASP A 123 30.43 16.83 -14.61
N PHE A 124 29.80 16.32 -13.54
CA PHE A 124 28.65 16.98 -12.91
C PHE A 124 29.01 18.32 -12.28
N SER A 125 30.29 18.56 -11.97
CA SER A 125 30.74 19.87 -11.52
C SER A 125 30.54 20.91 -12.62
N GLY A 126 30.61 20.51 -13.89
CA GLY A 126 30.24 21.36 -15.02
C GLY A 126 28.82 21.93 -14.93
N TYR A 127 27.83 21.18 -14.44
CA TYR A 127 26.48 21.71 -14.24
C TYR A 127 26.39 22.74 -13.11
N LEU A 128 27.34 22.75 -12.19
CA LEU A 128 27.44 23.72 -11.09
C LEU A 128 28.31 24.92 -11.43
N HIS A 129 29.38 24.73 -12.20
CA HIS A 129 30.42 25.72 -12.48
C HIS A 129 30.36 26.32 -13.90
N ASN A 130 29.96 25.54 -14.92
CA ASN A 130 29.95 25.97 -16.31
C ASN A 130 28.65 26.71 -16.62
N LEU A 131 28.64 28.02 -16.41
CA LEU A 131 27.86 29.00 -17.17
C LEU A 131 28.67 30.30 -17.05
N GLU A 132 28.93 30.97 -18.17
CA GLU A 132 29.55 32.31 -18.19
C GLU A 132 28.56 33.40 -17.74
N THR A 133 27.79 33.14 -16.69
CA THR A 133 26.82 34.09 -16.17
C THR A 133 27.52 35.10 -15.29
N ASP A 134 27.34 36.38 -15.62
CA ASP A 134 27.66 37.49 -14.75
C ASP A 134 26.92 37.34 -13.41
N ASP A 135 27.64 37.51 -12.29
CA ASP A 135 27.08 37.42 -10.94
C ASP A 135 25.99 38.50 -10.69
N SER A 136 25.88 39.50 -11.60
CA SER A 136 24.84 40.54 -11.64
C SER A 136 23.46 40.06 -12.16
N VAL A 137 23.37 38.86 -12.76
CA VAL A 137 22.12 38.34 -13.35
C VAL A 137 21.06 38.06 -12.26
N SER A 138 19.78 38.24 -12.61
CA SER A 138 18.68 37.93 -11.70
C SER A 138 18.64 36.43 -11.35
N VAL A 139 18.22 36.11 -10.13
CA VAL A 139 18.17 34.72 -9.62
C VAL A 139 17.33 33.83 -10.53
N ASP A 140 16.18 34.33 -10.99
CA ASP A 140 15.27 33.59 -11.88
C ASP A 140 15.90 33.27 -13.24
N SER A 141 16.60 34.23 -13.84
CA SER A 141 17.25 34.04 -15.15
C SER A 141 18.39 33.04 -15.06
N TYR A 142 19.17 33.12 -13.97
CA TYR A 142 20.23 32.15 -13.70
C TYR A 142 19.66 30.73 -13.53
N LEU A 143 18.59 30.59 -12.74
CA LEU A 143 17.96 29.30 -12.49
C LEU A 143 17.36 28.70 -13.76
N ALA A 144 16.70 29.52 -14.59
CA ALA A 144 16.14 29.08 -15.87
C ALA A 144 17.23 28.55 -16.81
N ALA A 145 18.33 29.29 -16.98
CA ALA A 145 19.48 28.86 -17.80
C ALA A 145 20.11 27.55 -17.29
N ARG A 146 20.20 27.38 -15.96
CA ARG A 146 20.70 26.15 -15.35
C ARG A 146 19.80 24.96 -15.63
N GLN A 147 18.49 25.13 -15.51
CA GLN A 147 17.52 24.08 -15.81
C GLN A 147 17.55 23.71 -17.29
N GLU A 148 17.63 24.69 -18.19
CA GLU A 148 17.75 24.45 -19.64
C GLU A 148 18.99 23.63 -19.99
N HIS A 149 20.16 23.98 -19.45
CA HIS A 149 21.39 23.22 -19.67
C HIS A 149 21.32 21.77 -19.13
N VAL A 150 20.61 21.52 -18.03
CA VAL A 150 20.34 20.16 -17.55
C VAL A 150 19.44 19.38 -18.51
N LEU A 151 18.46 20.05 -19.14
CA LEU A 151 17.54 19.43 -20.10
C LEU A 151 18.19 19.06 -21.43
N GLU A 152 19.24 19.78 -21.84
CA GLU A 152 20.03 19.46 -23.04
C GLU A 152 20.70 18.08 -22.92
N ASN A 153 21.01 17.64 -21.71
CA ASN A 153 21.49 16.28 -21.46
C ASN A 153 20.31 15.31 -21.35
N VAL A 154 20.11 14.54 -22.43
CA VAL A 154 18.97 13.63 -22.58
C VAL A 154 19.00 12.53 -21.52
N GLU A 155 20.14 11.92 -21.28
CA GLU A 155 20.31 10.82 -20.31
C GLU A 155 20.04 11.31 -18.88
N LEU A 156 20.58 12.48 -18.52
CA LEU A 156 20.38 13.12 -17.21
C LEU A 156 18.92 13.52 -17.00
N SER A 157 18.30 14.14 -18.00
CA SER A 157 16.88 14.51 -17.95
C SER A 157 15.99 13.27 -17.82
N GLN A 158 16.28 12.20 -18.56
CA GLN A 158 15.56 10.93 -18.46
C GLN A 158 15.70 10.32 -17.06
N TYR A 159 16.92 10.29 -16.52
CA TYR A 159 17.17 9.82 -15.16
C TYR A 159 16.34 10.59 -14.12
N PHE A 160 16.36 11.94 -14.15
CA PHE A 160 15.58 12.75 -13.21
C PHE A 160 14.07 12.52 -13.32
N ARG A 161 13.55 12.25 -14.52
CA ARG A 161 12.13 11.88 -14.71
C ARG A 161 11.82 10.51 -14.10
N VAL A 162 12.70 9.52 -14.27
CA VAL A 162 12.51 8.19 -13.67
C VAL A 162 12.55 8.28 -12.14
N LEU A 163 13.51 9.02 -11.59
CA LEU A 163 13.60 9.27 -10.15
C LEU A 163 12.33 9.97 -9.63
N TYR A 164 11.81 10.97 -10.35
CA TYR A 164 10.54 11.61 -9.98
C TYR A 164 9.38 10.61 -9.94
N GLN A 165 9.21 9.76 -10.96
CA GLN A 165 8.11 8.79 -10.96
C GLN A 165 8.24 7.78 -9.82
N LEU A 166 9.45 7.39 -9.47
CA LEU A 166 9.72 6.49 -8.35
C LEU A 166 9.37 7.15 -7.00
N LEU A 167 9.83 8.37 -6.74
CA LEU A 167 9.49 9.10 -5.51
C LEU A 167 8.00 9.43 -5.42
N LYS A 168 7.39 9.83 -6.53
CA LYS A 168 5.95 10.04 -6.63
C LYS A 168 5.18 8.75 -6.35
N PHE A 169 5.66 7.61 -6.84
CA PHE A 169 5.03 6.32 -6.60
C PHE A 169 5.00 6.00 -5.11
N ILE A 170 6.11 6.23 -4.40
CA ILE A 170 6.22 6.05 -2.94
C ILE A 170 5.18 6.91 -2.22
N ALA A 171 5.11 8.21 -2.49
CA ALA A 171 4.16 9.12 -1.82
C ALA A 171 2.69 8.77 -2.13
N LYS A 172 2.38 8.57 -3.42
CA LYS A 172 1.01 8.49 -3.90
C LYS A 172 0.38 7.12 -3.68
N ASN A 173 1.16 6.05 -3.78
CA ASN A 173 0.65 4.67 -3.71
C ASN A 173 1.05 3.96 -2.42
N ASN A 174 1.56 4.68 -1.42
CA ASN A 174 1.78 4.11 -0.09
C ASN A 174 0.50 3.43 0.40
N ILE A 175 0.62 2.25 1.01
CA ILE A 175 -0.50 1.43 1.50
C ILE A 175 -1.38 2.22 2.49
N ARG A 176 -0.80 3.16 3.25
CA ARG A 176 -1.53 4.02 4.19
C ARG A 176 -2.18 5.24 3.52
N ASN A 177 -1.85 5.55 2.27
CA ASN A 177 -2.43 6.64 1.48
C ASN A 177 -3.64 6.14 0.66
N ASN A 178 -4.69 5.70 1.36
CA ASN A 178 -5.90 5.13 0.75
C ASN A 178 -6.59 6.06 -0.25
N GLU A 179 -6.55 7.37 0.01
CA GLU A 179 -7.16 8.40 -0.84
C GLU A 179 -6.27 8.82 -2.02
N LYS A 180 -5.05 8.29 -2.12
CA LYS A 180 -4.06 8.64 -3.15
C LYS A 180 -3.81 10.14 -3.23
N GLN A 181 -3.82 10.81 -2.07
CA GLN A 181 -3.56 12.23 -1.96
C GLN A 181 -2.16 12.52 -2.52
N PHE A 182 -2.09 13.46 -3.46
CA PHE A 182 -0.85 13.86 -4.11
C PHE A 182 -0.96 15.31 -4.61
N SER A 183 -1.12 16.23 -3.66
CA SER A 183 -1.06 17.67 -3.86
C SER A 183 0.17 18.27 -3.18
N GLU A 184 0.58 19.47 -3.61
CA GLU A 184 1.72 20.19 -3.01
C GLU A 184 1.52 20.39 -1.50
N LEU A 185 0.30 20.78 -1.11
CA LEU A 185 -0.08 20.93 0.29
C LEU A 185 0.06 19.61 1.08
N SER A 186 -0.41 18.49 0.51
CA SER A 186 -0.32 17.18 1.18
C SER A 186 1.12 16.67 1.33
N LEU A 187 2.01 17.04 0.40
CA LEU A 187 3.41 16.62 0.43
C LEU A 187 4.19 17.35 1.53
N GLY A 188 3.94 18.65 1.70
CA GLY A 188 4.61 19.51 2.69
C GLY A 188 3.97 19.54 4.09
N CYS A 189 2.76 19.01 4.26
CA CYS A 189 2.07 19.02 5.57
C CYS A 189 2.73 18.06 6.58
N ARG A 190 3.17 18.58 7.73
CA ARG A 190 3.81 17.78 8.80
C ARG A 190 2.94 16.64 9.33
N ASP A 191 1.63 16.82 9.38
CA ASP A 191 0.70 15.76 9.83
C ASP A 191 0.68 14.61 8.83
N THR A 192 0.69 14.91 7.53
CA THR A 192 0.74 13.89 6.46
C THR A 192 2.11 13.22 6.39
N ILE A 193 3.19 13.95 6.70
CA ILE A 193 4.55 13.38 6.78
C ILE A 193 4.61 12.37 7.93
N SER A 194 4.27 12.78 9.15
CA SER A 194 4.36 11.92 10.34
C SER A 194 3.48 10.66 10.25
N LYS A 195 2.29 10.77 9.65
CA LYS A 195 1.37 9.63 9.44
C LYS A 195 1.98 8.52 8.58
N TYR A 196 2.82 8.88 7.61
CA TYR A 196 3.38 7.97 6.61
C TYR A 196 4.90 7.77 6.74
N GLU A 197 5.53 8.38 7.74
CA GLU A 197 6.98 8.53 7.84
C GLU A 197 7.70 7.19 7.73
N ASN A 198 7.38 6.21 8.58
CA ASN A 198 8.14 4.96 8.64
C ASN A 198 8.12 4.18 7.31
N ASP A 199 6.96 4.10 6.67
CA ASP A 199 6.81 3.28 5.46
C ASP A 199 7.44 4.00 4.26
N GLU A 200 7.15 5.30 4.07
CA GLU A 200 7.72 6.05 2.93
C GLU A 200 9.23 6.26 3.07
N LYS A 201 9.72 6.60 4.27
CA LYS A 201 11.13 6.91 4.52
C LYS A 201 12.03 5.71 4.30
N MET A 202 11.57 4.49 4.59
CA MET A 202 12.28 3.25 4.28
C MET A 202 12.54 3.15 2.77
N TYR A 203 11.48 3.23 1.95
CA TYR A 203 11.61 3.13 0.49
C TYR A 203 12.40 4.30 -0.09
N ALA A 204 12.15 5.53 0.35
CA ALA A 204 12.85 6.70 -0.14
C ALA A 204 14.36 6.65 0.20
N SER A 205 14.72 6.16 1.38
CA SER A 205 16.12 5.96 1.77
C SER A 205 16.79 4.87 0.95
N LEU A 206 16.07 3.79 0.61
CA LEU A 206 16.58 2.77 -0.31
C LEU A 206 16.87 3.39 -1.69
N VAL A 207 15.94 4.14 -2.27
CA VAL A 207 16.16 4.84 -3.56
C VAL A 207 17.37 5.76 -3.49
N ARG A 208 17.43 6.61 -2.45
CA ARG A 208 18.53 7.55 -2.22
C ARG A 208 19.89 6.87 -2.17
N SER A 209 19.99 5.66 -1.61
CA SER A 209 21.25 4.91 -1.55
C SER A 209 21.83 4.55 -2.93
N PHE A 210 20.99 4.48 -3.96
CA PHE A 210 21.41 4.24 -5.34
C PHE A 210 21.71 5.53 -6.12
N VAL A 211 21.38 6.70 -5.57
CA VAL A 211 21.66 8.00 -6.21
C VAL A 211 23.10 8.42 -5.92
N PRO A 212 23.93 8.65 -6.95
CA PRO A 212 25.31 9.07 -6.74
C PRO A 212 25.37 10.45 -6.07
N VAL A 213 26.20 10.56 -5.03
CA VAL A 213 26.30 11.78 -4.20
C VAL A 213 26.63 13.03 -5.02
N LYS A 214 27.47 12.89 -6.05
CA LYS A 214 27.86 13.99 -6.97
C LYS A 214 26.68 14.56 -7.77
N LEU A 215 25.58 13.81 -7.88
CA LEU A 215 24.40 14.19 -8.65
C LEU A 215 23.39 14.98 -7.82
N LEU A 216 23.46 14.87 -6.49
CA LEU A 216 22.50 15.51 -5.59
C LEU A 216 22.43 17.04 -5.75
N PRO A 217 23.54 17.78 -5.91
CA PRO A 217 23.46 19.24 -6.13
C PRO A 217 22.78 19.60 -7.47
N VAL A 218 23.05 18.83 -8.53
CA VAL A 218 22.44 19.04 -9.85
C VAL A 218 20.95 18.72 -9.80
N LEU A 219 20.56 17.65 -9.11
CA LEU A 219 19.18 17.30 -8.84
C LEU A 219 18.45 18.42 -8.08
N ALA A 220 19.06 18.90 -6.99
CA ALA A 220 18.49 19.96 -6.17
C ALA A 220 18.22 21.21 -7.02
N LEU A 221 19.22 21.67 -7.78
CA LEU A 221 19.11 22.83 -8.66
C LEU A 221 18.02 22.66 -9.72
N ASN A 222 17.97 21.50 -10.38
CA ASN A 222 16.97 21.20 -11.39
C ASN A 222 15.53 21.20 -10.84
N CYS A 223 15.36 20.84 -9.57
CA CYS A 223 14.04 20.72 -8.94
C CYS A 223 13.53 22.02 -8.32
N ILE A 224 14.33 23.10 -8.25
CA ILE A 224 13.84 24.38 -7.69
C ILE A 224 12.71 24.92 -8.58
N PRO A 225 11.52 25.22 -8.02
CA PRO A 225 10.40 25.71 -8.82
C PRO A 225 10.70 27.06 -9.47
N THR A 226 10.28 27.24 -10.72
CA THR A 226 10.36 28.53 -11.45
C THR A 226 8.99 28.91 -11.99
N TYR A 227 8.70 30.22 -12.06
CA TYR A 227 7.44 30.75 -12.60
C TYR A 227 7.23 30.40 -14.08
N ALA A 228 8.31 30.28 -14.85
CA ALA A 228 8.30 29.89 -16.26
C ALA A 228 8.56 28.38 -16.50
N GLY A 229 8.62 27.59 -15.42
CA GLY A 229 9.22 26.26 -15.42
C GLY A 229 8.39 25.13 -16.00
N LEU A 230 9.05 23.98 -16.14
CA LEU A 230 8.45 22.69 -16.46
C LEU A 230 7.36 22.31 -15.44
N ASN A 231 6.25 21.74 -15.94
CA ASN A 231 5.18 21.24 -15.09
C ASN A 231 5.69 20.23 -14.05
N ASN A 232 5.19 20.34 -12.80
CA ASN A 232 5.46 19.45 -11.65
C ASN A 232 6.77 19.65 -10.87
N LEU A 233 7.60 20.66 -11.18
CA LEU A 233 8.81 20.93 -10.37
C LEU A 233 8.48 21.19 -8.90
N GLN A 234 7.38 21.89 -8.60
CA GLN A 234 6.89 22.12 -7.23
C GLN A 234 6.67 20.82 -6.44
N ARG A 235 6.10 19.80 -7.10
CA ARG A 235 5.86 18.50 -6.48
C ARG A 235 7.15 17.71 -6.30
N TYR A 236 8.08 17.84 -7.24
CA TYR A 236 9.38 17.20 -7.12
C TYR A 236 10.19 17.81 -5.98
N TRP A 237 10.26 19.14 -5.92
CA TRP A 237 10.84 19.87 -4.79
C TRP A 237 10.26 19.41 -3.44
N ALA A 238 8.93 19.35 -3.34
CA ALA A 238 8.25 18.90 -2.13
C ALA A 238 8.57 17.44 -1.75
N LEU A 239 8.79 16.55 -2.73
CA LEU A 239 9.23 15.18 -2.48
C LEU A 239 10.67 15.12 -1.95
N LEU A 240 11.56 15.96 -2.46
CA LEU A 240 12.94 16.03 -1.96
C LEU A 240 12.98 16.49 -0.49
N GLU A 241 12.17 17.49 -0.15
CA GLU A 241 11.99 17.99 1.22
C GLU A 241 11.35 16.92 2.12
N ARG A 242 10.22 16.34 1.70
CA ARG A 242 9.48 15.30 2.44
C ARG A 242 10.34 14.11 2.83
N TYR A 243 11.28 13.73 1.96
CA TYR A 243 12.12 12.55 2.16
C TYR A 243 13.52 12.83 2.68
N SER A 244 13.83 14.09 3.02
CA SER A 244 15.20 14.50 3.35
C SER A 244 16.19 13.94 2.32
N PHE A 245 15.81 14.01 1.04
CA PHE A 245 16.45 13.21 0.00
C PHE A 245 17.91 13.64 -0.27
N LEU A 246 18.24 14.88 0.10
CA LEU A 246 19.55 15.50 -0.05
C LEU A 246 20.44 15.33 1.20
N GLU A 247 20.04 14.51 2.18
CA GLU A 247 20.76 14.31 3.45
C GLU A 247 22.23 13.92 3.27
N HIS A 248 22.61 13.23 2.19
CA HIS A 248 24.01 12.84 1.93
C HIS A 248 24.77 13.79 1.01
N MET A 249 24.21 14.95 0.67
CA MET A 249 24.92 15.95 -0.14
C MET A 249 26.18 16.42 0.58
N ARG A 250 27.28 16.48 -0.17
CA ARG A 250 28.61 16.91 0.27
C ARG A 250 28.77 18.42 0.13
N LEU A 251 28.38 19.13 1.18
CA LEU A 251 28.39 20.60 1.21
C LEU A 251 29.82 21.17 1.08
N ASP A 252 30.82 20.42 1.54
CA ASP A 252 32.24 20.78 1.49
C ASP A 252 32.83 20.84 0.07
N HIS A 253 32.17 20.25 -0.93
CA HIS A 253 32.61 20.25 -2.33
C HIS A 253 31.83 21.21 -3.22
N LEU A 254 30.90 22.00 -2.65
CA LEU A 254 30.09 22.92 -3.43
C LEU A 254 30.88 24.19 -3.76
N PRO A 255 30.79 24.70 -5.01
CA PRO A 255 31.35 26.02 -5.32
C PRO A 255 30.72 27.12 -4.50
N ILE A 256 31.48 28.16 -4.20
CA ILE A 256 30.90 29.43 -3.72
C ILE A 256 30.39 30.22 -4.93
N ASN A 257 29.17 29.90 -5.38
CA ASN A 257 28.50 30.55 -6.50
C ASN A 257 26.96 30.57 -6.34
N MET A 258 26.28 31.13 -7.33
CA MET A 258 24.82 31.28 -7.35
C MET A 258 24.05 29.95 -7.23
N SER A 259 24.58 28.85 -7.78
CA SER A 259 23.94 27.53 -7.65
C SER A 259 23.88 27.11 -6.18
N THR A 260 24.97 27.29 -5.45
CA THR A 260 25.04 26.94 -4.03
C THR A 260 24.21 27.88 -3.18
N PHE A 261 24.19 29.18 -3.50
CA PHE A 261 23.26 30.15 -2.89
C PHE A 261 21.82 29.66 -3.00
N LEU A 262 21.38 29.33 -4.21
CA LEU A 262 20.02 28.85 -4.48
C LEU A 262 19.67 27.56 -3.74
N ILE A 263 20.59 26.59 -3.70
CA ILE A 263 20.37 25.33 -3.00
C ILE A 263 20.16 25.58 -1.49
N PHE A 264 20.99 26.42 -0.87
CA PHE A 264 20.90 26.72 0.57
C PHE A 264 19.69 27.56 0.93
N ASP A 265 19.29 28.47 0.05
CA ASP A 265 18.10 29.29 0.24
C ASP A 265 16.81 28.46 0.09
N ARG A 266 16.81 27.44 -0.78
CA ARG A 266 15.59 26.70 -1.15
C ARG A 266 15.38 25.35 -0.46
N TYR A 267 16.41 24.74 0.17
CA TYR A 267 16.32 23.36 0.68
C TYR A 267 16.80 23.18 2.13
N SER A 268 16.02 23.60 3.13
CA SER A 268 16.40 23.40 4.53
C SER A 268 16.06 22.00 5.07
N TYR A 269 14.90 21.42 4.76
CA TYR A 269 14.52 20.11 5.31
C TYR A 269 15.00 18.93 4.44
N ALA A 270 15.27 19.15 3.15
CA ALA A 270 15.83 18.12 2.28
C ALA A 270 17.24 17.68 2.67
N MET A 271 18.06 18.57 3.27
CA MET A 271 19.45 18.29 3.62
C MET A 271 19.62 17.57 4.97
N GLY A 272 18.54 17.38 5.74
CA GLY A 272 18.59 16.74 7.05
C GLY A 272 19.39 17.53 8.10
N GLU A 273 19.73 16.88 9.21
CA GLU A 273 20.55 17.49 10.24
C GLU A 273 22.02 17.54 9.80
N LYS A 274 22.52 18.76 9.53
CA LYS A 274 23.90 19.02 9.12
C LYS A 274 24.66 19.73 10.25
N GLY A 275 25.98 19.55 10.27
CA GLY A 275 26.84 20.22 11.25
C GLY A 275 26.76 21.73 11.13
N GLN A 276 26.35 22.40 12.21
CA GLN A 276 26.12 23.86 12.26
C GLN A 276 27.34 24.65 11.76
N ASN A 277 28.55 24.30 12.21
CA ASN A 277 29.79 24.99 11.82
C ASN A 277 30.05 24.97 10.30
N VAL A 278 29.68 23.88 9.62
CA VAL A 278 29.86 23.75 8.16
C VAL A 278 28.89 24.68 7.44
N ILE A 279 27.64 24.74 7.90
CA ILE A 279 26.62 25.62 7.33
C ILE A 279 27.02 27.08 7.54
N GLU A 280 27.33 27.50 8.77
CA GLU A 280 27.71 28.88 9.09
C GLU A 280 28.92 29.34 8.27
N GLY A 281 29.96 28.49 8.15
CA GLY A 281 31.15 28.81 7.37
C GLY A 281 30.85 29.04 5.88
N LEU A 282 29.89 28.29 5.33
CA LEU A 282 29.48 28.41 3.93
C LEU A 282 28.56 29.61 3.71
N VAL A 283 27.67 29.89 4.67
CA VAL A 283 26.81 31.09 4.69
C VAL A 283 27.67 32.36 4.72
N ARG A 284 28.74 32.44 5.54
CA ARG A 284 29.68 33.59 5.54
C ARG A 284 30.25 33.85 4.16
N GLN A 285 30.73 32.80 3.50
CA GLN A 285 31.37 32.90 2.19
C GLN A 285 30.36 33.36 1.12
N LEU A 286 29.13 32.85 1.17
CA LEU A 286 28.06 33.27 0.25
C LEU A 286 27.62 34.71 0.50
N LYS A 287 27.46 35.13 1.76
CA LYS A 287 27.09 36.50 2.14
C LYS A 287 28.15 37.51 1.72
N SER A 288 29.42 37.16 1.87
CA SER A 288 30.53 37.99 1.38
C SER A 288 30.56 38.10 -0.14
N LYS A 289 30.11 37.08 -0.88
CA LYS A 289 30.13 37.07 -2.34
C LYS A 289 28.91 37.76 -2.95
N TYR A 290 27.73 37.61 -2.33
CA TYR A 290 26.45 38.09 -2.84
C TYR A 290 25.70 38.96 -1.82
N PRO A 291 26.29 40.05 -1.30
CA PRO A 291 25.69 40.85 -0.23
C PRO A 291 24.30 41.36 -0.59
N ASP A 292 24.13 41.92 -1.79
CA ASP A 292 22.87 42.52 -2.24
C ASP A 292 21.71 41.50 -2.30
N LYS A 293 22.02 40.25 -2.67
CA LYS A 293 21.01 39.17 -2.78
C LYS A 293 20.56 38.64 -1.42
N PHE A 294 21.38 38.77 -0.39
CA PHE A 294 20.96 38.45 0.99
C PHE A 294 19.91 39.44 1.50
N GLU A 295 19.92 40.67 0.99
CA GLU A 295 18.93 41.68 1.40
C GLU A 295 17.65 41.61 0.58
N SER A 296 17.74 41.28 -0.72
CA SER A 296 16.60 41.35 -1.64
C SER A 296 15.91 40.02 -1.96
N ASP A 297 16.64 38.89 -1.93
CA ASP A 297 16.22 37.66 -2.63
C ASP A 297 16.05 36.42 -1.72
N LEU A 298 16.26 36.54 -0.39
CA LEU A 298 16.15 35.43 0.55
C LEU A 298 14.70 34.99 0.74
N MET A 299 14.46 33.68 0.74
CA MET A 299 13.17 33.14 1.15
C MET A 299 13.18 32.65 2.59
N GLU A 300 12.05 32.88 3.27
CA GLU A 300 11.82 32.41 4.62
C GLU A 300 11.98 30.89 4.72
N GLY A 301 12.64 30.46 5.79
CA GLY A 301 12.78 29.04 6.13
C GLY A 301 13.95 28.32 5.45
N GLY A 302 14.72 28.98 4.58
CA GLY A 302 15.99 28.46 4.06
C GLY A 302 17.14 28.50 5.08
N TYR A 303 18.25 27.81 4.79
CA TYR A 303 19.45 27.93 5.64
C TYR A 303 20.00 29.36 5.60
N LEU A 304 20.03 30.01 4.44
CA LEU A 304 20.53 31.38 4.33
C LEU A 304 19.71 32.35 5.19
N HIS A 305 18.38 32.27 5.13
CA HIS A 305 17.49 33.05 5.99
C HIS A 305 17.74 32.79 7.49
N THR A 306 17.90 31.54 7.90
CA THR A 306 18.11 31.16 9.31
C THR A 306 19.40 31.75 9.89
N TYR A 307 20.44 31.89 9.07
CA TYR A 307 21.76 32.38 9.49
C TYR A 307 22.07 33.80 9.03
N ALA A 308 21.12 34.49 8.36
CA ALA A 308 21.35 35.81 7.76
C ALA A 308 21.81 36.86 8.78
N ASP A 309 21.26 36.82 10.00
CA ASP A 309 21.52 37.81 11.06
C ASP A 309 22.66 37.41 12.02
N HIS A 310 23.07 36.14 12.01
CA HIS A 310 24.00 35.57 13.01
C HIS A 310 25.44 35.40 12.49
N VAL A 311 25.66 35.67 11.22
CA VAL A 311 26.83 35.25 10.45
C VAL A 311 27.38 36.39 9.61
#